data_AF-A0A397DLM4-F1
#
_entry.id   AF-A0A397DLM4-F1
#
_cell.length_a   1.000
_cell.length_b   1.000
_cell.length_c   1.000
_cell.angle_alpha   90.00
_cell.angle_beta   90.00
_cell.angle_gamma   90.00
#
_symmetry.space_group_name_H-M   'P 1'
#
loop_
_entity.id
_entity.type
_entity.pdbx_description
1 polymer ?
#
loop_
_entity_poly.entity_id
_entity_poly.type
_entity_poly.pdbx_seq_one_letter_code
_entity_poly.pdbx_strand_id
1 'polypeptide(L)'
;MKTTAFLTPMALIMAMMVQDACAHGRLLVPPHRGYIGRLHQFKGIVPVNFGDHSLNAGGIGQTKGGKHGICGDKYAGKRLHETGGKFAKFPQHREKVIGACYAPGSTMDLQVQITANHKGYFEFGLCKLNSLNDSETEDCFKTL
;
A
#
# COMPACT_ATOMS: atom_id res chain seq x y z
N MET A 1 -25.64 44.02 -23.01
CA MET A 1 -25.51 43.30 -21.72
C MET A 1 -24.32 42.35 -21.85
N LYS A 2 -23.26 42.57 -21.06
CA LYS A 2 -21.98 41.84 -21.15
C LYS A 2 -21.99 40.65 -20.18
N THR A 3 -22.36 39.47 -20.66
CA THR A 3 -22.46 38.23 -19.87
C THR A 3 -21.27 37.29 -20.08
N THR A 4 -20.10 37.81 -20.47
CA THR A 4 -18.91 37.00 -20.76
C THR A 4 -17.87 36.99 -19.63
N ALA A 5 -17.99 37.86 -18.61
CA ALA A 5 -16.96 38.03 -17.57
C ALA A 5 -16.99 36.99 -16.44
N PHE A 6 -18.07 36.23 -16.27
CA PHE A 6 -18.21 35.26 -15.16
C PHE A 6 -17.87 33.81 -15.55
N LEU A 7 -17.78 33.49 -16.85
CA LEU A 7 -17.51 32.12 -17.32
C LEU A 7 -16.02 31.74 -17.20
N THR A 8 -15.11 32.71 -17.38
CA THR A 8 -13.66 32.50 -17.32
C THR A 8 -13.11 32.16 -15.94
N PRO A 9 -13.47 32.84 -14.82
CA PRO A 9 -12.98 32.45 -13.50
C PRO A 9 -13.55 31.10 -13.04
N MET A 10 -14.80 30.78 -13.42
CA MET A 10 -15.43 29.49 -13.09
C MET A 10 -14.70 28.32 -13.77
N ALA A 11 -14.35 28.46 -15.05
CA ALA A 11 -13.58 27.45 -15.78
C ALA A 11 -12.17 27.26 -15.20
N LEU A 12 -11.52 28.35 -14.73
CA LEU A 12 -10.20 28.29 -14.11
C LEU A 12 -10.22 27.59 -12.75
N ILE A 13 -11.25 27.82 -11.93
CA ILE A 13 -11.47 27.13 -10.64
C ILE A 13 -11.74 25.63 -10.86
N MET A 14 -12.51 25.29 -11.89
CA MET A 14 -12.81 23.89 -12.23
C MET A 14 -11.57 23.16 -12.77
N ALA A 15 -10.68 23.86 -13.50
CA ALA A 15 -9.40 23.32 -13.96
C ALA A 15 -8.37 23.15 -12.83
N MET A 16 -8.47 23.91 -11.73
CA MET A 16 -7.64 23.73 -10.53
C MET A 16 -8.10 22.57 -9.65
N MET A 17 -9.28 22.00 -9.91
CA MET A 17 -9.73 20.72 -9.34
C MET A 17 -9.18 19.55 -10.17
N VAL A 18 -7.89 19.61 -10.55
CA VAL A 18 -7.20 18.40 -11.01
C VAL A 18 -7.26 17.43 -9.85
N GLN A 19 -8.13 16.43 -9.99
CA GLN A 19 -8.27 15.39 -8.99
C GLN A 19 -6.89 14.74 -8.81
N ASP A 20 -6.34 14.87 -7.61
CA ASP A 20 -5.23 14.03 -7.19
C ASP A 20 -5.67 12.58 -7.41
N ALA A 21 -5.05 11.92 -8.39
CA ALA A 21 -5.32 10.54 -8.70
C ALA A 21 -4.77 9.69 -7.55
N CYS A 22 -5.59 9.52 -6.52
CA CYS A 22 -5.27 8.67 -5.40
C CYS A 22 -5.68 7.25 -5.78
N ALA A 23 -4.70 6.46 -6.27
CA ALA A 23 -4.90 5.04 -6.48
C ALA A 23 -5.20 4.36 -5.16
N HIS A 24 -6.35 3.68 -5.12
CA HIS A 24 -6.80 3.01 -3.92
C HIS A 24 -7.07 1.53 -4.18
N GLY A 25 -6.37 0.70 -3.45
CA GLY A 25 -6.48 -0.73 -3.51
C GLY A 25 -5.64 -1.39 -2.43
N ARG A 26 -5.87 -2.67 -2.22
CA ARG A 26 -5.18 -3.49 -1.23
C ARG A 26 -5.16 -4.95 -1.63
N LEU A 27 -4.12 -5.66 -1.21
CA LEU A 27 -4.04 -7.11 -1.35
C LEU A 27 -4.77 -7.76 -0.17
N LEU A 28 -5.90 -8.42 -0.45
CA LEU A 28 -6.72 -9.10 0.54
C LEU A 28 -6.18 -10.51 0.86
N VAL A 29 -5.68 -11.21 -0.16
CA VAL A 29 -5.16 -12.59 -0.03
C VAL A 29 -3.81 -12.71 -0.74
N PRO A 30 -2.75 -13.12 -0.03
CA PRO A 30 -2.65 -13.08 1.44
C PRO A 30 -2.81 -11.63 1.95
N PRO A 31 -3.37 -11.42 3.16
CA PRO A 31 -3.66 -10.06 3.63
C PRO A 31 -2.37 -9.27 3.83
N HIS A 32 -2.24 -8.14 3.12
CA HIS A 32 -1.09 -7.26 3.33
C HIS A 32 -1.12 -6.61 4.71
N ARG A 33 0.03 -6.11 5.17
CA ARG A 33 0.24 -5.57 6.52
C ARG A 33 -0.68 -4.41 6.89
N GLY A 34 -1.13 -3.61 5.91
CA GLY A 34 -2.10 -2.54 6.17
C GLY A 34 -3.50 -3.09 6.49
N TYR A 35 -3.94 -4.12 5.77
CA TYR A 35 -5.27 -4.70 5.91
C TYR A 35 -5.39 -5.71 7.05
N ILE A 36 -4.31 -6.45 7.36
CA ILE A 36 -4.33 -7.62 8.24
C ILE A 36 -4.98 -7.36 9.61
N GLY A 37 -4.81 -6.16 10.18
CA GLY A 37 -5.42 -5.76 11.46
C GLY A 37 -6.95 -5.64 11.45
N ARG A 38 -7.59 -5.60 10.27
CA ARG A 38 -9.07 -5.63 10.14
C ARG A 38 -9.66 -7.03 10.34
N LEU A 39 -8.85 -8.07 10.18
CA LEU A 39 -9.33 -9.44 10.25
C LEU A 39 -9.48 -9.87 11.72
N HIS A 40 -10.59 -10.53 12.03
CA HIS A 40 -10.94 -10.93 13.40
C HIS A 40 -9.81 -11.71 14.10
N GLN A 41 -9.12 -12.57 13.34
CA GLN A 41 -8.01 -13.40 13.82
C GLN A 41 -6.78 -12.62 14.31
N PHE A 42 -6.59 -11.36 13.89
CA PHE A 42 -5.47 -10.51 14.32
C PHE A 42 -5.89 -9.39 15.28
N LYS A 43 -7.15 -9.40 15.74
CA LYS A 43 -7.69 -8.41 16.67
C LYS A 43 -6.89 -8.39 17.97
N GLY A 44 -6.45 -7.20 18.39
CA GLY A 44 -5.62 -7.02 19.59
C GLY A 44 -4.13 -7.32 19.39
N ILE A 45 -3.73 -7.82 18.22
CA ILE A 45 -2.32 -8.12 17.88
C ILE A 45 -1.78 -7.09 16.89
N VAL A 46 -2.50 -6.85 15.80
CA VAL A 46 -2.15 -5.83 14.80
C VAL A 46 -3.19 -4.70 14.83
N PRO A 47 -2.78 -3.43 14.99
CA PRO A 47 -3.73 -2.33 14.99
C PRO A 47 -4.38 -2.17 13.60
N VAL A 48 -5.65 -1.77 13.58
CA VAL A 48 -6.35 -1.45 12.33
C VAL A 48 -5.71 -0.22 11.67
N ASN A 49 -5.31 -0.36 10.41
CA ASN A 49 -5.06 0.79 9.54
C ASN A 49 -6.35 1.14 8.80
N PHE A 50 -6.90 2.33 9.07
CA PHE A 50 -8.12 2.79 8.39
C PHE A 50 -7.87 3.25 6.95
N GLY A 51 -6.63 3.60 6.60
CA GLY A 51 -6.19 3.97 5.25
C GLY A 51 -5.38 2.86 4.57
N ASP A 52 -5.71 1.60 4.87
CA ASP A 52 -5.04 0.41 4.36
C ASP A 52 -5.12 0.26 2.83
N HIS A 53 -6.12 0.88 2.21
CA HIS A 53 -6.25 0.91 0.75
C HIS A 53 -5.55 2.12 0.11
N SER A 54 -4.81 2.95 0.85
CA SER A 54 -4.19 4.21 0.37
C SER A 54 -2.65 4.18 0.41
N LEU A 55 -2.02 3.01 0.28
CA LEU A 55 -0.55 2.86 0.34
C LEU A 55 0.12 3.20 -0.99
N ASN A 56 -0.02 4.44 -1.43
CA ASN A 56 0.43 4.97 -2.72
C ASN A 56 1.78 5.73 -2.63
N ALA A 57 2.66 5.31 -1.71
CA ALA A 57 3.96 5.94 -1.48
C ALA A 57 3.92 7.45 -1.14
N GLY A 58 2.80 7.91 -0.56
CA GLY A 58 2.60 9.32 -0.22
C GLY A 58 2.06 10.19 -1.35
N GLY A 59 1.63 9.59 -2.45
CA GLY A 59 0.97 10.25 -3.57
C GLY A 59 1.93 10.69 -4.68
N ILE A 60 1.34 11.08 -5.82
CA ILE A 60 2.06 11.37 -7.07
C ILE A 60 3.13 12.45 -6.92
N GLY A 61 2.93 13.42 -6.01
CA GLY A 61 3.91 14.46 -5.71
C GLY A 61 5.19 13.92 -5.08
N GLN A 62 5.11 12.84 -4.29
CA GLN A 62 6.24 12.23 -3.60
C GLN A 62 6.99 11.23 -4.48
N THR A 63 6.30 10.59 -5.43
CA THR A 63 6.87 9.55 -6.30
C THR A 63 7.52 10.09 -7.57
N LYS A 64 7.47 11.41 -7.85
CA LYS A 64 8.03 12.03 -9.08
C LYS A 64 9.51 11.67 -9.34
N GLY A 65 10.29 11.41 -8.29
CA GLY A 65 11.69 11.03 -8.39
C GLY A 65 11.95 9.52 -8.34
N GLY A 66 10.93 8.69 -8.51
CA GLY A 66 11.03 7.22 -8.43
C GLY A 66 11.20 6.69 -7.00
N LYS A 67 11.17 7.56 -5.98
CA LYS A 67 11.37 7.16 -4.58
C LYS A 67 10.05 6.72 -3.96
N HIS A 68 10.06 5.55 -3.32
CA HIS A 68 8.92 5.01 -2.56
C HIS A 68 9.40 4.20 -1.36
N GLY A 69 8.51 3.98 -0.39
CA GLY A 69 8.72 2.97 0.63
C GLY A 69 8.41 1.58 0.10
N ILE A 70 9.09 0.58 0.66
CA ILE A 70 9.06 -0.80 0.15
C ILE A 70 7.66 -1.39 0.30
N CYS A 71 7.00 -1.06 1.41
CA CYS A 71 5.65 -1.51 1.73
C CYS A 71 4.57 -0.46 1.46
N GLY A 72 4.81 0.47 0.52
CA GLY A 72 3.83 1.48 0.09
C GLY A 72 3.70 2.72 0.98
N ASP A 73 4.51 2.82 2.04
CA ASP A 73 4.70 4.06 2.79
C ASP A 73 5.43 5.12 1.94
N LYS A 74 5.30 6.40 2.31
CA LYS A 74 6.09 7.46 1.68
C LYS A 74 7.58 7.27 1.92
N TYR A 75 8.39 7.67 0.94
CA TYR A 75 9.84 7.51 1.05
C TYR A 75 10.43 8.25 2.26
N ALA A 76 10.04 9.52 2.44
CA ALA A 76 10.52 10.35 3.54
C ALA A 76 9.61 10.24 4.77
N GLY A 77 10.14 9.77 5.89
CA GLY A 77 9.45 9.68 7.17
C GLY A 77 9.37 8.25 7.72
N LYS A 78 8.42 8.01 8.63
CA LYS A 78 8.25 6.71 9.28
C LYS A 78 7.70 5.68 8.28
N ARG A 79 8.36 4.54 8.19
CA ARG A 79 7.92 3.35 7.45
C ARG A 79 7.11 2.47 8.39
N LEU A 80 5.78 2.57 8.32
CA LEU A 80 4.87 1.94 9.27
C LEU A 80 4.58 0.48 8.92
N HIS A 81 4.74 0.11 7.65
CA HIS A 81 4.42 -1.20 7.09
C HIS A 81 5.66 -2.06 6.78
N GLU A 82 6.86 -1.51 6.90
CA GLU A 82 8.13 -2.26 6.88
C GLU A 82 8.40 -2.92 8.23
N THR A 83 9.21 -3.99 8.24
CA THR A 83 9.43 -4.83 9.43
C THR A 83 9.79 -4.02 10.69
N GLY A 84 9.09 -4.31 11.79
CA GLY A 84 9.20 -3.58 13.06
C GLY A 84 8.30 -2.36 13.19
N GLY A 85 7.66 -1.94 12.09
CA GLY A 85 6.73 -0.82 12.05
C GLY A 85 5.44 -1.00 12.86
N LYS A 86 4.55 0.00 12.78
CA LYS A 86 3.26 -0.01 13.48
C LYS A 86 2.36 -1.18 13.02
N PHE A 87 2.46 -1.58 11.76
CA PHE A 87 1.61 -2.62 11.16
C PHE A 87 2.38 -3.91 10.81
N ALA A 88 3.73 -3.88 10.84
CA ALA A 88 4.58 -5.04 10.58
C ALA A 88 5.11 -5.64 11.89
N LYS A 89 4.27 -6.43 12.56
CA LYS A 89 4.51 -6.89 13.93
C LYS A 89 5.27 -8.21 14.06
N PHE A 90 5.90 -8.69 12.99
CA PHE A 90 6.59 -9.98 13.01
C PHE A 90 7.69 -10.07 14.09
N PRO A 91 8.54 -9.06 14.30
CA PRO A 91 9.54 -9.11 15.38
C PRO A 91 8.94 -9.29 16.78
N GLN A 92 7.72 -8.77 17.02
CA GLN A 92 7.06 -8.80 18.33
C GLN A 92 6.14 -10.02 18.52
N HIS A 93 5.53 -10.52 17.45
CA HIS A 93 4.45 -11.51 17.52
C HIS A 93 4.71 -12.79 16.70
N ARG A 94 5.81 -12.82 15.93
CA ARG A 94 6.31 -13.98 15.18
C ARG A 94 5.21 -14.60 14.30
N GLU A 95 5.03 -15.91 14.34
CA GLU A 95 4.07 -16.66 13.55
C GLU A 95 2.60 -16.20 13.74
N LYS A 96 2.28 -15.53 14.85
CA LYS A 96 0.91 -15.05 15.14
C LYS A 96 0.44 -13.93 14.22
N VAL A 97 1.32 -13.37 13.39
CA VAL A 97 1.00 -12.33 12.40
C VAL A 97 1.31 -12.77 10.96
N ILE A 98 1.46 -14.07 10.73
CA ILE A 98 1.56 -14.64 9.38
C ILE A 98 0.15 -14.68 8.76
N GLY A 99 -0.01 -14.02 7.61
CA GLY A 99 -1.30 -13.92 6.93
C GLY A 99 -1.73 -15.18 6.17
N ALA A 100 -0.79 -16.02 5.75
CA ALA A 100 -1.03 -17.28 5.08
C ALA A 100 0.25 -18.14 5.06
N CYS A 101 0.09 -19.46 4.96
CA CYS A 101 1.18 -20.42 4.80
C CYS A 101 0.99 -21.20 3.50
N TYR A 102 2.07 -21.38 2.74
CA TYR A 102 2.05 -22.07 1.45
C TYR A 102 3.16 -23.12 1.39
N ALA A 103 2.91 -24.21 0.67
CA ALA A 103 3.94 -25.20 0.39
C ALA A 103 4.90 -24.68 -0.71
N PRO A 104 6.20 -25.01 -0.68
CA PRO A 104 7.12 -24.67 -1.75
C PRO A 104 6.62 -25.17 -3.11
N GLY A 105 6.61 -24.30 -4.12
CA GLY A 105 6.16 -24.62 -5.48
C GLY A 105 4.64 -24.70 -5.67
N SER A 106 3.84 -24.45 -4.63
CA SER A 106 2.38 -24.41 -4.76
C SER A 106 1.90 -23.19 -5.54
N THR A 107 0.85 -23.37 -6.34
CA THR A 107 0.06 -22.26 -6.89
C THR A 107 -0.73 -21.61 -5.76
N MET A 108 -0.80 -20.28 -5.76
CA MET A 108 -1.60 -19.51 -4.80
C MET A 108 -2.55 -18.57 -5.53
N ASP A 109 -3.75 -18.41 -4.99
CA ASP A 109 -4.68 -17.39 -5.44
C ASP A 109 -4.35 -16.05 -4.78
N LEU A 110 -4.25 -15.01 -5.60
CA LEU A 110 -4.06 -13.64 -5.15
C LEU A 110 -5.36 -12.86 -5.34
N GLN A 111 -5.81 -12.20 -4.28
CA GLN A 111 -7.00 -11.35 -4.34
C GLN A 111 -6.62 -9.90 -4.09
N VAL A 112 -6.71 -9.08 -5.14
CA VAL A 112 -6.56 -7.62 -5.05
C VAL A 112 -7.94 -6.98 -5.06
N GLN A 113 -8.21 -6.12 -4.07
CA GLN A 113 -9.39 -5.27 -4.09
C GLN A 113 -9.01 -3.88 -4.57
N ILE A 114 -9.66 -3.45 -5.64
CA ILE A 114 -9.56 -2.09 -6.18
C ILE A 114 -10.77 -1.29 -5.71
N THR A 115 -10.51 -0.18 -5.03
CA THR A 115 -11.55 0.74 -4.52
C THR A 115 -11.62 2.02 -5.34
N ALA A 116 -10.54 2.37 -6.05
CA ALA A 116 -10.54 3.34 -7.14
C ALA A 116 -9.67 2.79 -8.28
N ASN A 117 -10.25 2.61 -9.47
CA ASN A 117 -9.55 2.01 -10.61
C ASN A 117 -8.81 3.08 -11.43
N HIS A 118 -7.49 2.95 -11.53
CA HIS A 118 -6.60 3.85 -12.28
C HIS A 118 -5.92 3.18 -13.48
N LYS A 119 -6.42 2.00 -13.91
CA LYS A 119 -5.81 1.17 -14.95
C LYS A 119 -4.40 0.70 -14.54
N GLY A 120 -3.64 0.14 -15.49
CA GLY A 120 -2.30 -0.39 -15.26
C GLY A 120 -2.27 -1.91 -15.10
N TYR A 121 -1.23 -2.41 -14.43
CA TYR A 121 -1.00 -3.83 -14.20
C TYR A 121 -0.45 -4.04 -12.78
N PHE A 122 -0.42 -5.29 -12.34
CA PHE A 122 0.16 -5.69 -11.06
C PHE A 122 1.41 -6.53 -11.32
N GLU A 123 2.41 -6.33 -10.47
CA GLU A 123 3.57 -7.19 -10.35
C GLU A 123 3.60 -7.76 -8.94
N PHE A 124 4.12 -8.98 -8.83
CA PHE A 124 4.28 -9.65 -7.55
C PHE A 124 5.71 -10.16 -7.46
N GLY A 125 6.29 -10.02 -6.27
CA GLY A 125 7.62 -10.54 -5.98
C GLY A 125 7.68 -11.08 -4.56
N LEU A 126 8.65 -11.97 -4.33
CA LEU A 126 8.93 -12.54 -3.02
C LEU A 126 10.32 -12.14 -2.55
N CYS A 127 10.41 -11.68 -1.30
CA CYS A 127 11.67 -11.48 -0.58
C CYS A 127 11.75 -12.52 0.54
N LYS A 128 12.87 -13.25 0.61
CA LYS A 128 13.13 -14.22 1.69
C LYS A 128 13.84 -13.53 2.86
N LEU A 129 13.13 -13.40 3.97
CA LEU A 129 13.70 -12.98 5.26
C LEU A 129 14.13 -14.23 6.05
N ASN A 130 15.31 -14.20 6.67
CA ASN A 130 15.91 -15.34 7.36
C ASN A 130 15.94 -15.18 8.88
N SER A 131 15.83 -13.96 9.40
CA SER A 131 15.90 -13.64 10.83
C SER A 131 14.74 -12.77 11.31
N LEU A 132 14.55 -12.73 12.63
CA LEU A 132 13.48 -11.98 13.30
C LEU A 132 13.45 -10.48 12.98
N ASN A 133 14.61 -9.87 12.79
CA ASN A 133 14.78 -8.43 12.61
C ASN A 133 15.25 -8.07 11.20
N ASP A 134 15.24 -9.04 10.27
CA ASP A 134 15.56 -8.74 8.87
C ASP A 134 14.54 -7.74 8.33
N SER A 135 15.04 -6.69 7.68
CA SER A 135 14.19 -5.72 7.01
C SER A 135 14.17 -6.00 5.52
N GLU A 136 13.03 -5.71 4.90
CA GLU A 136 12.93 -5.82 3.44
C GLU A 136 13.86 -4.80 2.78
N THR A 137 14.39 -5.16 1.61
CA THR A 137 15.05 -4.24 0.68
C THR A 137 14.47 -4.45 -0.71
N GLU A 138 14.47 -3.42 -1.55
CA GLU A 138 13.98 -3.56 -2.94
C GLU A 138 14.72 -4.70 -3.68
N ASP A 139 16.05 -4.75 -3.56
CA ASP A 139 16.89 -5.77 -4.23
C ASP A 139 16.61 -7.23 -3.79
N CYS A 140 15.99 -7.41 -2.63
CA CYS A 140 15.63 -8.73 -2.11
C CYS A 140 14.50 -9.36 -2.92
N PHE A 141 13.56 -8.56 -3.43
CA PHE A 141 12.39 -9.08 -4.14
C PHE A 141 12.80 -9.72 -5.47
N LYS A 142 12.27 -10.92 -5.70
CA LYS A 142 12.35 -11.62 -6.99
C LYS A 142 10.95 -11.76 -7.55
N THR A 143 10.76 -11.31 -8.78
CA THR A 143 9.49 -11.39 -9.50
C THR A 143 9.01 -12.84 -9.58
N LEU A 144 7.69 -13.02 -9.41
CA LEU A 144 6.98 -14.30 -9.53
C LEU A 144 6.65 -14.68 -10.96
#